data_AF-A0A183GBL0-F1
#
_entry.id   AF-A0A183GBL0-F1
#
_cell.length_a   1.000
_cell.length_b   1.000
_cell.length_c   1.000
_cell.angle_alpha   90.00
_cell.angle_beta   90.00
_cell.angle_gamma   90.00
#
_symmetry.space_group_name_H-M   'P 1'
#
loop_
_entity.id
_entity.type
_entity.pdbx_description
1 polymer ?
#
loop_
_entity_poly.entity_id
_entity_poly.type
_entity_poly.pdbx_seq_one_letter_code
_entity_poly.pdbx_strand_id
1 'polypeptide(L)'
;MKNDERDMPVLWHQCLLAVCQRYKNDLSPEQKAAIMELIRYQNHYLITPEIRRELESKSTDVDVPATRVETVARPNDTMEF
;
A
#
# COMPACT_ATOMS: atom_id res chain seq x y z
N MET A 1 -19.31 -12.45 -4.56
CA MET A 1 -18.71 -11.67 -3.47
C MET A 1 -18.11 -10.40 -4.07
N LYS A 2 -18.93 -9.36 -4.20
CA LYS A 2 -18.50 -8.02 -4.59
C LYS A 2 -19.17 -7.10 -3.58
N ASN A 3 -18.40 -6.23 -2.93
CA ASN A 3 -18.82 -5.32 -1.85
C ASN A 3 -18.86 -5.99 -0.48
N ASP A 4 -17.66 -6.16 0.09
CA ASP A 4 -17.53 -5.88 1.52
C ASP A 4 -17.38 -4.36 1.62
N GLU A 5 -18.47 -3.67 1.91
CA GLU A 5 -18.61 -2.19 1.90
C GLU A 5 -17.96 -1.55 3.14
N ARG A 6 -17.12 -2.31 3.85
CA ARG A 6 -16.37 -1.81 5.01
C ARG A 6 -15.20 -1.00 4.50
N ASP A 7 -15.17 0.28 4.90
CA ASP A 7 -13.98 1.12 4.78
C ASP A 7 -12.80 0.36 5.38
N MET A 8 -11.81 0.11 4.55
CA MET A 8 -10.65 -0.65 4.97
C MET A 8 -9.82 0.20 5.95
N PRO A 9 -9.34 -0.36 7.08
CA PRO A 9 -8.57 0.40 8.05
C PRO A 9 -7.30 1.01 7.44
N VAL A 10 -6.89 2.15 7.99
CA VAL A 10 -5.64 2.86 7.62
C VAL A 10 -4.44 1.93 7.50
N LEU A 11 -4.29 0.97 8.43
CA LEU A 11 -3.18 0.01 8.43
C LEU A 11 -3.09 -0.81 7.15
N TRP A 12 -4.23 -1.18 6.55
CA TRP A 12 -4.22 -1.91 5.30
C TRP A 12 -3.69 -1.06 4.15
N HIS A 13 -4.10 0.23 4.08
CA HIS A 13 -3.60 1.15 3.07
C HIS A 13 -2.10 1.41 3.25
N GLN A 14 -1.63 1.53 4.50
CA GLN A 14 -0.21 1.66 4.83
C GLN A 14 0.59 0.42 4.42
N CYS A 15 0.08 -0.78 4.69
CA CYS A 15 0.69 -2.02 4.23
C CYS A 15 0.77 -2.08 2.69
N LEU A 16 -0.30 -1.71 1.99
CA LEU A 16 -0.32 -1.67 0.52
C LEU A 16 0.69 -0.65 -0.03
N LEU A 17 0.79 0.53 0.58
CA LEU A 17 1.80 1.52 0.21
C LEU A 17 3.23 1.00 0.42
N ALA A 18 3.51 0.34 1.55
CA ALA A 18 4.81 -0.25 1.82
C ALA A 18 5.19 -1.32 0.78
N VAL A 19 4.22 -2.15 0.36
CA VAL A 19 4.43 -3.12 -0.73
C VAL A 19 4.77 -2.41 -2.04
N CYS A 20 4.05 -1.35 -2.40
CA CYS A 20 4.32 -0.60 -3.63
C CYS A 20 5.70 0.08 -3.58
N GLN A 21 6.07 0.69 -2.46
CA GLN A 21 7.38 1.33 -2.27
C GLN A 21 8.54 0.33 -2.36
N ARG A 22 8.34 -0.88 -1.84
CA ARG A 22 9.37 -1.90 -1.72
C ARG A 22 9.54 -2.75 -2.98
N TYR A 23 8.44 -3.07 -3.66
CA TYR A 23 8.40 -4.10 -4.71
C TYR A 23 7.89 -3.58 -6.05
N LYS A 24 7.69 -2.27 -6.26
CA LYS A 24 7.23 -1.72 -7.56
C LYS A 24 8.05 -2.15 -8.77
N ASN A 25 9.32 -2.49 -8.58
CA ASN A 25 10.21 -2.94 -9.65
C ASN A 25 10.00 -4.42 -9.99
N ASP A 26 9.50 -5.20 -9.03
CA ASP A 26 9.21 -6.63 -9.16
C ASP A 26 7.75 -6.90 -9.58
N LEU A 27 6.89 -5.86 -9.57
CA LEU A 27 5.49 -5.97 -9.98
C LEU A 27 5.34 -5.94 -11.50
N SER A 28 4.60 -6.92 -12.04
CA SER A 28 4.21 -6.95 -13.45
C SER A 28 3.25 -5.79 -13.80
N PRO A 29 3.17 -5.37 -15.08
CA PRO A 29 2.22 -4.35 -15.51
C PRO A 29 0.76 -4.68 -15.15
N GLU A 30 0.39 -5.96 -15.23
CA GLU A 30 -0.95 -6.46 -14.88
C GLU A 30 -1.21 -6.34 -13.37
N GLN A 31 -0.20 -6.65 -12.54
CA GLN A 31 -0.30 -6.47 -11.09
C GLN A 31 -0.43 -4.99 -10.73
N LYS A 32 0.33 -4.10 -11.38
CA LYS A 32 0.20 -2.65 -11.19
C LYS A 32 -1.20 -2.16 -11.59
N ALA A 33 -1.74 -2.65 -12.70
CA ALA A 33 -3.10 -2.33 -13.12
C ALA A 33 -4.16 -2.83 -12.12
N ALA A 34 -3.98 -4.03 -11.57
CA ALA A 34 -4.87 -4.58 -10.55
C ALA A 34 -4.84 -3.75 -9.25
N ILE A 35 -3.66 -3.28 -8.81
CA ILE A 35 -3.54 -2.41 -7.64
C ILE A 35 -4.19 -1.04 -7.92
N MET A 36 -4.01 -0.48 -9.12
CA MET A 36 -4.68 0.75 -9.53
C MET A 36 -6.20 0.61 -9.53
N GLU A 37 -6.73 -0.55 -9.93
CA GLU A 37 -8.16 -0.84 -9.83
C GLU A 37 -8.61 -0.96 -8.37
N LEU A 38 -7.86 -1.69 -7.54
CA LEU A 38 -8.16 -1.88 -6.12
C LEU A 38 -8.30 -0.55 -5.36
N ILE A 39 -7.36 0.38 -5.55
CA ILE A 39 -7.38 1.69 -4.85
C ILE A 39 -8.44 2.67 -5.39
N ARG A 40 -9.09 2.35 -6.52
CA ARG A 40 -10.30 3.07 -6.98
C ARG A 40 -11.51 2.70 -6.14
N TYR A 41 -11.61 1.44 -5.73
CA TYR A 41 -12.70 0.95 -4.87
C TYR A 41 -12.43 1.21 -3.39
N GLN A 42 -11.18 1.05 -2.95
CA GLN A 42 -10.74 1.28 -1.57
C GLN A 42 -9.85 2.53 -1.54
N ASN A 43 -10.48 3.70 -1.39
CA ASN A 43 -9.81 4.99 -1.45
C ASN A 43 -9.53 5.55 -0.06
N HIS A 44 -8.28 5.95 0.18
CA HIS A 44 -7.88 6.73 1.34
C HIS A 44 -7.31 8.07 0.89
N TYR A 45 -7.92 9.17 1.32
CA TYR A 45 -7.66 10.55 0.89
C TYR A 45 -6.16 10.95 0.89
N LEU A 46 -5.37 10.46 1.86
CA LEU A 46 -3.92 10.75 1.92
C LEU A 46 -3.02 9.67 1.31
N ILE A 47 -3.44 8.40 1.29
CA ILE A 47 -2.53 7.27 0.99
C ILE A 47 -2.68 6.83 -0.45
N THR A 48 -3.91 6.80 -0.99
CA THR A 48 -4.16 6.50 -2.39
C THR A 48 -3.34 7.37 -3.37
N PRO A 49 -3.20 8.70 -3.22
CA PRO A 49 -2.34 9.49 -4.10
C PRO A 49 -0.87 9.07 -4.03
N GLU A 50 -0.37 8.68 -2.85
CA GLU A 50 1.00 8.21 -2.68
C GLU A 50 1.23 6.86 -3.38
N ILE A 51 0.26 5.93 -3.28
CA ILE A 51 0.32 4.63 -3.99
C ILE A 51 0.35 4.87 -5.50
N ARG A 52 -0.49 5.77 -6.03
CA ARG A 52 -0.52 6.09 -7.47
C ARG A 52 0.81 6.65 -7.93
N ARG A 53 1.35 7.63 -7.19
CA ARG A 53 2.66 8.22 -7.47
C ARG A 53 3.75 7.15 -7.48
N GLU A 54 3.74 6.23 -6.51
CA GLU A 54 4.74 5.18 -6.40
C GLU A 54 4.71 4.21 -7.59
N LEU A 55 3.52 3.83 -8.06
CA LEU A 55 3.33 2.94 -9.20
C LEU A 55 3.65 3.61 -10.55
N GLU A 56 3.43 4.91 -10.68
CA GLU A 56 3.73 5.71 -11.88
C GLU A 56 5.20 6.20 -11.90
N SER A 57 5.87 6.22 -10.75
CA SER A 57 7.27 6.62 -10.65
C SER A 57 8.18 5.62 -11.34
N LYS A 58 9.03 6.13 -12.24
CA LYS A 58 10.10 5.33 -12.86
C LYS A 58 11.10 4.91 -11.79
N SER A 59 11.60 3.69 -11.88
CA SER A 59 12.61 3.13 -10.99
C SER A 59 13.81 4.07 -10.90
N THR A 60 13.96 4.74 -9.76
CA THR A 60 15.27 5.20 -9.31
C THR A 60 15.90 3.99 -8.64
N ASP A 61 17.02 3.53 -9.18
CA ASP A 61 17.78 2.34 -8.78
C ASP A 61 18.47 2.56 -7.41
N VAL A 62 17.68 2.89 -6.38
CA VAL A 62 18.11 2.85 -4.99
C VAL A 62 17.75 1.48 -4.47
N ASP A 63 18.66 0.55 -4.69
CA ASP A 63 18.71 -0.78 -4.09
C ASP A 63 18.81 -0.65 -2.56
N VAL A 64 17.70 -0.28 -1.92
CA VAL A 64 17.57 -0.40 -0.47
C VAL A 64 17.45 -1.91 -0.25
N PRO A 65 18.34 -2.60 0.48
CA PRO A 65 18.18 -4.02 0.75
C PRO A 65 16.89 -4.27 1.55
N ALA A 66 16.23 -5.39 1.29
CA ALA A 66 14.98 -5.78 1.96
C ALA A 66 15.29 -6.17 3.40
N THR A 67 15.58 -5.17 4.23
CA THR A 67 15.76 -5.39 5.65
C THR A 67 14.43 -5.83 6.21
N ARG A 68 14.37 -7.12 6.53
CA ARG A 68 13.29 -7.81 7.24
C ARG A 68 12.69 -6.88 8.29
N VAL A 69 11.47 -6.40 8.06
CA VAL A 69 10.74 -5.60 9.03
C VAL A 69 10.26 -6.55 10.12
N GLU A 70 10.94 -6.56 11.26
CA GLU A 70 10.41 -7.17 12.47
C GLU A 70 9.27 -6.27 12.97
N THR A 71 8.03 -6.72 12.79
CA THR A 71 6.85 -6.02 13.31
C THR A 71 6.83 -6.16 14.83
N VAL A 72 7.51 -5.26 15.51
CA VAL A 72 7.29 -5.03 16.94
C VAL A 72 5.89 -4.44 17.07
N ALA A 73 4.92 -5.29 17.42
CA ALA A 73 3.57 -4.88 17.78
C ALA A 73 3.67 -3.86 18.92
N ARG A 74 3.40 -2.58 18.61
CA ARG A 74 3.34 -1.53 19.63
C ARG A 74 1.97 -1.64 20.32
N PRO A 75 1.90 -1.70 21.67
CA PRO A 75 0.67 -2.05 22.38
C PRO A 75 -0.36 -0.93 22.54
N ASN A 76 -0.26 0.20 21.83
CA ASN A 76 -1.15 1.35 22.02
C ASN A 76 -1.86 1.78 20.74
N ASP A 77 -2.74 0.91 20.24
CA ASP A 77 -3.79 1.26 19.28
C ASP A 77 -5.11 1.48 20.05
N THR A 78 -5.07 2.35 21.07
CA THR A 78 -6.28 2.78 21.78
C THR A 78 -6.98 3.82 20.91
N MET A 79 -7.99 3.38 20.15
CA MET A 79 -8.99 4.28 19.60
C MET A 79 -9.92 4.76 20.73
N GLU A 80 -9.84 6.04 21.06
CA GLU A 80 -10.88 6.73 21.81
C GLU A 80 -12.08 6.99 20.87
N PHE A 81 -13.28 6.69 21.35
CA PHE A 81 -14.56 6.79 20.64
C PHE A 81 -15.01 8.24 20.41
#